data_AF-L0PGU6-F1
#
_entry.id   AF-L0PGU6-F1
#
_cell.length_a   1.000
_cell.length_b   1.000
_cell.length_c   1.000
_cell.angle_alpha   90.00
_cell.angle_beta   90.00
_cell.angle_gamma   90.00
#
_symmetry.space_group_name_H-M   'P 1'
#
loop_
_entity.id
_entity.type
_entity.pdbx_description
1 polymer ?
#
loop_
_entity_poly.entity_id
_entity_poly.type
_entity_poly.pdbx_seq_one_letter_code
_entity_poly.pdbx_strand_id
1 'polypeptide(L)'
;MKGFSHIVDLWFIFYDYREPTLAILYSAFQTSTGLLPYRQDTMTSTAIYTVDKLPYDLFSVLPLPNPIGGTLLIGNNELVYVDQAARVKAVSVNSFARKCTHLDFIEDYDLNLRLNGAVGVYLELLDDQPGAVLLVIEDGRFVQVGFKLDGRVVSSLSVKILDQSVKNDFLKSEASCIVLLNNEQLFIGSKVSNSVLLEWKRQSEIAEKLLSEPRVIFDEDREVLNDLYGEDFDIVDTSSILQRNGVFGDIQFRLFDTLYSCGPIVDMTIGRSFLSYMDQYVLDLVVATGKNRTGSVSIFK
;
A
#
# COMPACT_ATOMS: atom_id res chain seq x y z
N MET A 1 15.87 -5.27 33.82
CA MET A 1 14.75 -5.08 32.89
C MET A 1 15.28 -4.34 31.68
N LYS A 2 15.40 -4.97 30.51
CA LYS A 2 15.61 -4.21 29.27
C LYS A 2 14.31 -3.44 29.04
N GLY A 3 14.36 -2.12 29.17
CA GLY A 3 13.19 -1.26 28.92
C GLY A 3 12.90 -1.18 27.42
N PHE A 4 11.66 -0.79 27.09
CA PHE A 4 11.30 -0.35 25.75
C PHE A 4 12.04 0.96 25.46
N SER A 5 13.11 0.87 24.67
CA SER A 5 13.85 2.03 24.18
C SER A 5 13.42 2.29 22.73
N HIS A 6 13.32 3.56 22.33
CA HIS A 6 13.06 3.96 20.94
C HIS A 6 11.87 3.23 20.27
N ILE A 7 10.66 3.57 20.69
CA ILE A 7 9.42 3.11 20.04
C ILE A 7 9.34 3.72 18.65
N VAL A 8 9.11 2.88 17.64
CA VAL A 8 9.01 3.26 16.23
C VAL A 8 7.54 3.42 15.84
N ASP A 9 6.74 2.39 16.09
CA ASP A 9 5.31 2.38 15.77
C ASP A 9 4.56 1.48 16.75
N LEU A 10 3.25 1.70 16.88
CA LEU A 10 2.42 1.10 17.91
C LEU A 10 0.96 1.05 17.45
N TRP A 11 0.38 -0.16 17.49
CA TRP A 11 -0.98 -0.39 16.99
C TRP A 11 -1.74 -1.42 17.84
N PHE A 12 -3.07 -1.33 17.87
CA PHE A 12 -3.90 -2.26 18.65
C PHE A 12 -4.34 -3.46 17.82
N ILE A 13 -4.02 -4.69 18.24
CA ILE A 13 -4.50 -5.87 17.53
C ILE A 13 -5.94 -6.16 17.96
N PHE A 14 -6.91 -5.70 17.19
CA PHE A 14 -8.32 -5.71 17.57
C PHE A 14 -9.05 -7.04 17.35
N TYR A 15 -8.57 -7.89 16.44
CA TYR A 15 -9.46 -8.85 15.79
C TYR A 15 -9.56 -10.23 16.47
N ASP A 16 -8.69 -10.56 17.43
CA ASP A 16 -8.58 -11.92 17.98
C ASP A 16 -8.38 -12.03 19.50
N TYR A 17 -8.32 -10.90 20.20
CA TYR A 17 -7.99 -10.90 21.62
C TYR A 17 -9.16 -10.41 22.47
N ARG A 18 -9.44 -11.15 23.55
CA ARG A 18 -10.46 -10.77 24.54
C ARG A 18 -10.11 -9.48 25.27
N GLU A 19 -8.82 -9.21 25.41
CA GLU A 19 -8.27 -8.02 26.05
C GLU A 19 -7.56 -7.16 25.00
N PRO A 20 -7.63 -5.83 25.11
CA PRO A 20 -7.00 -4.92 24.17
C PRO A 20 -5.48 -5.16 24.18
N THR A 21 -4.99 -5.76 23.11
CA THR A 21 -3.58 -6.14 22.97
C THR A 21 -2.87 -5.15 22.08
N LEU A 22 -1.72 -4.66 22.52
CA LEU A 22 -0.94 -3.64 21.83
C LEU A 22 0.28 -4.29 21.17
N ALA A 23 0.42 -4.10 19.87
CA ALA A 23 1.66 -4.37 19.15
C ALA A 23 2.57 -3.14 19.25
N ILE A 24 3.79 -3.33 19.73
CA ILE A 24 4.82 -2.30 19.86
C ILE A 24 6.03 -2.73 19.03
N LEU A 25 6.40 -1.92 18.05
CA LEU A 25 7.67 -2.04 17.35
C LEU A 25 8.67 -1.05 17.98
N TYR A 26 9.80 -1.56 18.44
CA TYR A 26 10.82 -0.75 19.11
C TYR A 26 12.24 -1.28 18.86
N SER A 27 13.23 -0.42 19.11
CA SER A 27 14.64 -0.79 19.00
C SER A 27 15.35 -0.75 20.34
N ALA A 28 15.92 -1.86 20.78
CA ALA A 28 16.72 -1.87 22.01
C ALA A 28 17.92 -0.90 21.92
N PHE A 29 18.46 -0.71 20.72
CA PHE A 29 19.54 0.24 20.43
C PHE A 29 19.24 0.97 19.13
N GLN A 30 19.39 2.29 19.11
CA GLN A 30 19.33 3.02 17.85
C GLN A 30 20.47 2.58 16.93
N THR A 31 20.14 2.29 15.68
CA THR A 31 21.09 1.96 14.61
C THR A 31 20.79 2.80 13.37
N SER A 32 21.71 2.78 12.41
CA SER A 32 21.59 3.44 11.13
C SER A 32 22.32 2.62 10.07
N THR A 33 22.07 2.89 8.79
CA THR A 33 22.69 2.18 7.68
C THR A 33 24.23 2.19 7.75
N GLY A 34 24.84 3.25 8.31
CA GLY A 34 26.30 3.34 8.49
C GLY A 34 26.86 2.44 9.60
N LEU A 35 26.01 1.96 10.51
CA LEU A 35 26.40 1.11 11.65
C LEU A 35 26.06 -0.36 11.44
N LEU A 36 25.54 -0.74 10.28
CA LEU A 36 25.17 -2.12 9.98
C LEU A 36 26.30 -3.13 10.22
N PRO A 37 27.58 -2.88 9.89
CA PRO A 37 28.63 -3.85 10.20
C PRO A 37 28.77 -4.20 11.69
N TYR A 38 28.26 -3.35 12.58
CA TYR A 38 28.34 -3.51 14.03
C TYR A 38 26.99 -3.85 14.69
N ARG A 39 25.88 -3.40 14.10
CA ARG A 39 24.53 -3.48 14.67
C ARG A 39 23.52 -3.79 13.56
N GLN A 40 23.28 -5.08 13.36
CA GLN A 40 22.22 -5.60 12.49
C GLN A 40 21.09 -6.14 13.36
N ASP A 41 19.90 -6.20 12.76
CA ASP A 41 18.72 -6.85 13.35
C ASP A 41 18.42 -6.40 14.79
N THR A 42 18.36 -5.07 14.99
CA THR A 42 18.21 -4.48 16.33
C THR A 42 16.77 -4.29 16.77
N MET A 43 15.79 -4.49 15.86
CA MET A 43 14.39 -4.28 16.16
C MET A 43 13.79 -5.47 16.88
N THR A 44 12.80 -5.16 17.71
CA THR A 44 11.96 -6.11 18.41
C THR A 44 10.51 -5.68 18.26
N SER A 45 9.63 -6.64 17.99
CA SER A 45 8.19 -6.45 18.00
C SER A 45 7.60 -7.20 19.19
N THR A 46 6.79 -6.53 20.00
CA THR A 46 6.12 -7.14 21.15
C THR A 46 4.62 -6.93 21.03
N ALA A 47 3.87 -8.02 21.00
CA ALA A 47 2.42 -8.04 21.21
C ALA A 47 2.11 -8.94 22.42
N ILE A 48 1.48 -10.09 22.20
CA ILE A 48 1.42 -11.18 23.21
C ILE A 48 2.79 -11.82 23.38
N TYR A 49 3.46 -12.05 22.27
CA TYR A 49 4.80 -12.62 22.22
C TYR A 49 5.79 -11.57 21.76
N THR A 50 7.03 -11.73 22.20
CA THR A 50 8.16 -10.90 21.77
C THR A 50 8.92 -11.62 20.67
N VAL A 51 9.07 -10.95 19.54
CA VAL A 51 9.90 -11.37 18.42
C VAL A 51 11.11 -10.45 18.33
N ASP A 52 12.27 -11.00 18.64
CA ASP A 52 13.56 -10.30 18.56
C ASP A 52 14.25 -10.53 17.21
N LYS A 53 15.33 -9.77 16.96
CA LYS A 53 16.19 -9.88 15.76
C LYS A 53 15.44 -9.57 14.46
N LEU A 54 14.59 -8.56 14.51
CA LEU A 54 13.93 -8.03 13.32
C LEU A 54 14.82 -6.99 12.63
N PRO A 55 14.64 -6.78 11.31
CA PRO A 55 15.44 -5.85 10.53
C PRO A 55 15.38 -4.45 11.10
N TYR A 56 16.48 -3.72 10.95
CA TYR A 56 16.62 -2.41 11.58
C TYR A 56 15.77 -1.31 10.91
N ASP A 57 15.33 -1.55 9.69
CA ASP A 57 14.66 -0.61 8.81
C ASP A 57 13.14 -0.79 8.76
N LEU A 58 12.59 -1.63 9.65
CA LEU A 58 11.17 -1.66 9.96
C LEU A 58 10.71 -0.31 10.53
N PHE A 59 9.63 0.24 9.97
CA PHE A 59 9.12 1.55 10.37
C PHE A 59 7.61 1.60 10.65
N SER A 60 6.84 0.60 10.23
CA SER A 60 5.39 0.59 10.47
C SER A 60 4.84 -0.80 10.81
N VAL A 61 3.78 -0.81 11.63
CA VAL A 61 3.02 -1.99 12.02
C VAL A 61 1.62 -1.90 11.41
N LEU A 62 1.33 -2.82 10.48
CA LEU A 62 0.00 -3.01 9.92
C LEU A 62 -0.66 -4.27 10.54
N PRO A 63 -1.58 -4.13 11.50
CA PRO A 63 -2.55 -5.18 11.85
C PRO A 63 -3.23 -5.88 10.66
N LEU A 64 -3.55 -7.16 10.84
CA LEU A 64 -4.38 -7.88 9.87
C LEU A 64 -5.62 -8.42 10.57
N PRO A 65 -6.82 -8.20 10.01
CA PRO A 65 -8.05 -8.77 10.55
C PRO A 65 -8.15 -10.27 10.24
N ASN A 66 -9.18 -10.89 10.83
CA ASN A 66 -9.58 -12.24 10.45
C ASN A 66 -9.96 -12.30 8.96
N PRO A 67 -9.69 -13.42 8.27
CA PRO A 67 -9.22 -14.71 8.78
C PRO A 67 -7.68 -14.89 8.82
N ILE A 68 -6.91 -13.90 8.38
CA ILE A 68 -5.44 -13.99 8.32
C ILE A 68 -4.85 -13.82 9.73
N GLY A 69 -5.30 -12.78 10.44
CA GLY A 69 -4.83 -12.43 11.78
C GLY A 69 -3.36 -11.98 11.80
N GLY A 70 -2.87 -11.65 13.00
CA GLY A 70 -1.47 -11.24 13.19
C GLY A 70 -1.18 -9.79 12.75
N THR A 71 0.09 -9.53 12.46
CA THR A 71 0.60 -8.19 12.10
C THR A 71 1.61 -8.28 10.96
N LEU A 72 1.46 -7.43 9.96
CA LEU A 72 2.44 -7.18 8.92
C LEU A 72 3.32 -5.99 9.33
N LEU A 73 4.62 -6.22 9.46
CA LEU A 73 5.61 -5.18 9.69
C LEU A 73 6.17 -4.73 8.34
N ILE A 74 6.21 -3.43 8.13
CA ILE A 74 6.68 -2.82 6.88
C ILE A 74 8.05 -2.21 7.15
N GLY A 75 9.06 -2.70 6.41
CA GLY A 75 10.39 -2.12 6.35
C GLY A 75 10.65 -1.43 5.03
N ASN A 76 11.84 -0.85 4.90
CA ASN A 76 12.24 -0.17 3.66
C ASN A 76 12.56 -1.16 2.53
N ASN A 77 13.12 -2.32 2.90
CA ASN A 77 13.59 -3.34 1.94
C ASN A 77 12.84 -4.67 2.03
N GLU A 78 12.06 -4.89 3.08
CA GLU A 78 11.34 -6.13 3.32
C GLU A 78 9.97 -5.93 3.97
N LEU A 79 9.15 -6.96 3.85
CA LEU A 79 7.88 -7.11 4.54
C LEU A 79 7.97 -8.31 5.47
N VAL A 80 7.57 -8.15 6.72
CA VAL A 80 7.67 -9.21 7.73
C VAL A 80 6.30 -9.46 8.35
N TYR A 81 5.68 -10.58 8.02
CA TYR A 81 4.48 -11.04 8.68
C TYR A 81 4.82 -11.78 9.97
N VAL A 82 4.14 -11.40 11.05
CA VAL A 82 4.22 -12.05 12.36
C VAL A 82 2.84 -12.57 12.71
N ASP A 83 2.76 -13.90 12.82
CA ASP A 83 1.56 -14.61 13.20
C ASP A 83 1.29 -14.50 14.71
N GLN A 84 0.07 -14.84 15.14
CA GLN A 84 -0.33 -14.86 16.55
C GLN A 84 0.55 -15.80 17.40
N ALA A 85 1.13 -16.84 16.80
CA ALA A 85 2.05 -17.78 17.44
C ALA A 85 3.53 -17.33 17.41
N ALA A 86 3.81 -16.04 17.15
CA ALA A 86 5.16 -15.47 17.02
C ALA A 86 6.01 -16.08 15.90
N ARG A 87 5.36 -16.67 14.89
CA ARG A 87 6.05 -17.20 13.70
C ARG A 87 6.29 -16.06 12.73
N VAL A 88 7.54 -15.93 12.30
CA VAL A 88 8.00 -14.85 11.42
C VAL A 88 8.08 -15.34 9.98
N LYS A 89 7.52 -14.56 9.07
CA LYS A 89 7.55 -14.80 7.62
C LYS A 89 7.99 -13.54 6.91
N ALA A 90 9.21 -13.55 6.38
CA ALA A 90 9.77 -12.38 5.71
C ALA A 90 9.79 -12.55 4.19
N VAL A 91 9.60 -11.45 3.47
CA VAL A 91 9.74 -11.35 2.03
C VAL A 91 10.59 -10.13 1.68
N SER A 92 11.61 -10.32 0.86
CA SER A 92 12.43 -9.23 0.33
C SER A 92 11.78 -8.63 -0.92
N VAL A 93 11.77 -7.29 -1.01
CA VAL A 93 11.26 -6.56 -2.18
C VAL A 93 12.38 -5.98 -3.07
N ASN A 94 13.62 -6.11 -2.61
CA ASN A 94 14.82 -5.67 -3.34
C ASN A 94 16.07 -6.45 -2.89
N SER A 95 17.13 -6.34 -3.69
CA SER A 95 18.44 -6.95 -3.41
C SER A 95 19.21 -6.39 -2.21
N PHE A 96 18.78 -5.27 -1.60
CA PHE A 96 19.42 -4.71 -0.41
C PHE A 96 18.97 -5.41 0.88
N ALA A 97 17.78 -6.02 0.92
CA ALA A 97 17.26 -6.72 2.08
C ALA A 97 18.27 -7.73 2.65
N ARG A 98 18.86 -8.58 1.81
CA ARG A 98 19.88 -9.58 2.22
C ARG A 98 21.19 -9.00 2.74
N LYS A 99 21.48 -7.73 2.44
CA LYS A 99 22.68 -7.04 2.96
C LYS A 99 22.39 -6.37 4.32
N CYS A 100 21.13 -6.06 4.57
CA CYS A 100 20.66 -5.34 5.73
C CYS A 100 20.33 -6.26 6.91
N THR A 101 19.79 -7.45 6.63
CA THR A 101 19.32 -8.40 7.65
C THR A 101 19.80 -9.83 7.40
N HIS A 102 19.91 -10.60 8.49
CA HIS A 102 20.13 -12.04 8.47
C HIS A 102 18.85 -12.86 8.58
N LEU A 103 17.67 -12.24 8.44
CA LEU A 103 16.41 -12.97 8.41
C LEU A 103 16.31 -13.92 7.22
N ASP A 104 15.70 -15.08 7.46
CA ASP A 104 15.36 -16.05 6.43
C ASP A 104 14.12 -15.58 5.66
N PHE A 105 14.30 -15.28 4.38
CA PHE A 105 13.22 -14.91 3.47
C PHE A 105 12.55 -16.14 2.88
N ILE A 106 11.22 -16.19 2.93
CA ILE A 106 10.42 -17.28 2.33
C ILE A 106 10.42 -17.15 0.82
N GLU A 107 10.25 -15.91 0.34
CA GLU A 107 10.25 -15.56 -1.07
C GLU A 107 11.13 -14.33 -1.27
N ASP A 108 11.86 -14.30 -2.38
CA ASP A 108 12.75 -13.21 -2.74
C ASP A 108 12.28 -12.59 -4.05
N TYR A 109 11.61 -11.45 -3.93
CA TYR A 109 11.13 -10.67 -5.05
C TYR A 109 12.17 -9.58 -5.34
N ASP A 110 13.05 -9.79 -6.31
CA ASP A 110 13.98 -8.75 -6.78
C ASP A 110 13.27 -7.73 -7.69
N LEU A 111 12.19 -7.14 -7.18
CA LEU A 111 11.34 -6.17 -7.88
C LEU A 111 11.96 -4.76 -7.90
N ASN A 112 13.13 -4.58 -7.29
CA ASN A 112 13.80 -3.28 -7.11
C ASN A 112 12.87 -2.20 -6.51
N LEU A 113 11.99 -2.62 -5.60
CA LEU A 113 11.07 -1.73 -4.91
C LEU A 113 11.74 -1.09 -3.69
N ARG A 114 11.31 0.15 -3.39
CA ARG A 114 11.67 0.87 -2.17
C ARG A 114 10.37 1.18 -1.44
N LEU A 115 10.21 0.63 -0.25
CA LEU A 115 9.02 0.80 0.58
C LEU A 115 9.18 1.95 1.57
N ASN A 116 10.10 2.89 1.31
CA ASN A 116 10.38 4.02 2.20
C ASN A 116 9.11 4.84 2.44
N GLY A 117 8.67 4.92 3.68
CA GLY A 117 7.45 5.66 4.05
C GLY A 117 6.19 5.13 3.37
N ALA A 118 6.20 3.88 2.89
CA ALA A 118 5.03 3.26 2.30
C ALA A 118 3.90 3.20 3.32
N VAL A 119 2.70 3.59 2.90
CA VAL A 119 1.51 3.55 3.74
C VAL A 119 0.61 2.43 3.24
N GLY A 120 0.17 1.58 4.17
CA GLY A 120 -0.62 0.40 3.86
C GLY A 120 -2.03 0.44 4.43
N VAL A 121 -2.96 -0.20 3.73
CA VAL A 121 -4.29 -0.53 4.25
C VAL A 121 -4.63 -1.97 3.93
N TYR A 122 -5.37 -2.62 4.82
CA TYR A 122 -5.98 -3.92 4.54
C TYR A 122 -7.30 -3.72 3.79
N LEU A 123 -7.44 -4.41 2.67
CA LEU A 123 -8.65 -4.46 1.86
C LEU A 123 -9.37 -5.77 2.17
N GLU A 124 -10.51 -5.65 2.86
CA GLU A 124 -11.41 -6.77 3.11
C GLU A 124 -12.18 -7.08 1.82
N LEU A 125 -12.20 -8.36 1.44
CA LEU A 125 -12.92 -8.84 0.27
C LEU A 125 -14.31 -9.31 0.67
N LEU A 126 -15.26 -9.21 -0.25
CA LEU A 126 -16.67 -9.58 -0.03
C LEU A 126 -16.89 -11.08 0.12
N ASP A 127 -15.92 -11.90 -0.32
CA ASP A 127 -15.97 -13.36 -0.26
C ASP A 127 -15.06 -13.91 0.85
N ASP A 128 -15.28 -15.17 1.25
CA ASP A 128 -14.53 -15.96 2.25
C ASP A 128 -13.05 -16.24 1.86
N GLN A 129 -12.48 -15.39 1.02
CA GLN A 129 -11.10 -15.39 0.56
C GLN A 129 -10.24 -14.46 1.44
N PRO A 130 -8.94 -14.75 1.62
CA PRO A 130 -8.04 -13.87 2.33
C PRO A 130 -7.97 -12.51 1.63
N GLY A 131 -8.18 -11.42 2.38
CA GLY A 131 -8.01 -10.07 1.89
C GLY A 131 -6.58 -9.77 1.44
N ALA A 132 -6.39 -8.59 0.85
CA ALA A 132 -5.10 -8.13 0.37
C ALA A 132 -4.69 -6.84 1.08
N VAL A 133 -3.38 -6.66 1.28
CA VAL A 133 -2.85 -5.37 1.72
C VAL A 133 -2.46 -4.56 0.49
N LEU A 134 -2.97 -3.34 0.42
CA LEU A 134 -2.56 -2.36 -0.57
C LEU A 134 -1.54 -1.41 0.07
N LEU A 135 -0.36 -1.32 -0.52
CA LEU A 135 0.69 -0.38 -0.16
C LEU A 135 0.82 0.71 -1.23
N VAL A 136 0.94 1.96 -0.80
CA VAL A 136 1.31 3.09 -1.67
C VAL A 136 2.74 3.48 -1.36
N ILE A 137 3.61 3.43 -2.37
CA ILE A 137 5.05 3.71 -2.20
C ILE A 137 5.37 5.19 -2.49
N GLU A 138 6.62 5.59 -2.23
CA GLU A 138 7.09 6.99 -2.40
C GLU A 138 6.86 7.56 -3.81
N ASP A 139 6.89 6.69 -4.83
CA ASP A 139 6.68 7.06 -6.24
C ASP A 139 5.20 7.21 -6.62
N GLY A 140 4.26 6.95 -5.72
CA GLY A 140 2.81 6.93 -5.98
C GLY A 140 2.27 5.63 -6.60
N ARG A 141 3.15 4.65 -6.85
CA ARG A 141 2.76 3.32 -7.36
C ARG A 141 2.05 2.51 -6.28
N PHE A 142 1.16 1.63 -6.72
CA PHE A 142 0.46 0.68 -5.87
C PHE A 142 1.15 -0.68 -5.89
N VAL A 143 1.31 -1.26 -4.69
CA VAL A 143 1.85 -2.61 -4.50
C VAL A 143 0.82 -3.41 -3.72
N GLN A 144 0.38 -4.52 -4.28
CA GLN A 144 -0.51 -5.48 -3.65
C GLN A 144 0.31 -6.56 -2.94
N VAL A 145 -0.04 -6.85 -1.69
CA VAL A 145 0.50 -7.94 -0.89
C VAL A 145 -0.62 -8.93 -0.60
N GLY A 146 -0.51 -10.12 -1.18
CA GLY A 146 -1.44 -11.23 -0.99
C GLY A 146 -0.91 -12.25 0.02
N PHE A 147 -1.82 -12.92 0.73
CA PHE A 147 -1.50 -13.90 1.77
C PHE A 147 -1.99 -15.28 1.37
N LYS A 148 -1.08 -16.21 1.10
CA LYS A 148 -1.46 -17.58 0.75
C LYS A 148 -1.68 -18.39 2.01
N LEU A 149 -2.93 -18.70 2.34
CA LEU A 149 -3.27 -19.53 3.50
C LEU A 149 -3.10 -21.03 3.21
N ASP A 150 -2.50 -21.75 4.17
CA ASP A 150 -2.55 -23.21 4.28
C ASP A 150 -3.34 -23.55 5.55
N GLY A 151 -4.64 -23.82 5.38
CA GLY A 151 -5.59 -23.87 6.48
C GLY A 151 -5.76 -22.51 7.16
N ARG A 152 -5.39 -22.41 8.45
CA ARG A 152 -5.43 -21.16 9.24
C ARG A 152 -4.09 -20.45 9.34
N VAL A 153 -3.08 -20.94 8.64
CA VAL A 153 -1.71 -20.42 8.75
C VAL A 153 -1.32 -19.80 7.42
N VAL A 154 -0.82 -18.56 7.43
CA VAL A 154 -0.20 -17.98 6.24
C VAL A 154 0.99 -18.85 5.86
N SER A 155 1.02 -19.42 4.67
CA SER A 155 2.10 -20.25 4.12
C SER A 155 3.17 -19.40 3.43
N SER A 156 2.76 -18.47 2.57
CA SER A 156 3.62 -17.52 1.87
C SER A 156 2.93 -16.17 1.64
N LEU A 157 3.71 -15.17 1.23
CA LEU A 157 3.25 -13.82 0.92
C LEU A 157 3.64 -13.48 -0.52
N SER A 158 2.69 -13.09 -1.34
CA SER A 158 2.95 -12.68 -2.72
C SER A 158 2.96 -11.16 -2.84
N VAL A 159 3.98 -10.60 -3.48
CA VAL A 159 4.09 -9.15 -3.72
C VAL A 159 3.99 -8.87 -5.21
N LYS A 160 3.03 -8.04 -5.61
CA LYS A 160 2.79 -7.64 -7.00
C LYS A 160 2.68 -6.12 -7.12
N ILE A 161 3.36 -5.55 -8.11
CA ILE A 161 3.15 -4.15 -8.49
C ILE A 161 1.88 -4.10 -9.33
N LEU A 162 0.93 -3.26 -8.96
CA LEU A 162 -0.27 -3.03 -9.75
C LEU A 162 0.06 -2.05 -10.87
N ASP A 163 -0.21 -2.46 -12.11
CA ASP A 163 0.05 -1.61 -13.28
C ASP A 163 -0.96 -0.46 -13.31
N GLN A 164 -0.47 0.72 -12.96
CA GLN A 164 -1.16 1.97 -13.21
C GLN A 164 -0.87 2.35 -14.66
N SER A 165 -1.67 1.80 -15.60
CA SER A 165 -1.62 2.21 -17.00
C SER A 165 -1.75 3.74 -17.15
N VAL A 166 -1.46 4.30 -18.32
CA VAL A 166 -1.47 5.78 -18.55
C VAL A 166 -2.81 6.44 -18.19
N LYS A 167 -3.92 5.69 -18.17
CA LYS A 167 -5.25 6.15 -17.73
C LYS A 167 -5.41 6.21 -16.20
N ASN A 168 -4.51 5.58 -15.44
CA ASN A 168 -4.58 5.33 -14.00
C ASN A 168 -3.42 5.99 -13.20
N ASP A 169 -2.78 7.04 -13.74
CA ASP A 169 -1.77 7.85 -13.03
C ASP A 169 -2.46 8.79 -12.01
N PHE A 170 -3.16 8.20 -11.04
CA PHE A 170 -3.95 8.89 -10.02
C PHE A 170 -3.06 9.62 -9.01
N LEU A 171 -1.90 9.03 -8.70
CA LEU A 171 -0.97 9.52 -7.70
C LEU A 171 0.44 9.58 -8.27
N LYS A 172 0.98 10.80 -8.33
CA LYS A 172 2.33 11.10 -8.83
C LYS A 172 3.34 11.32 -7.71
N SER A 173 2.96 11.03 -6.47
CA SER A 173 3.74 11.30 -5.27
C SER A 173 3.36 10.34 -4.14
N GLU A 174 4.13 10.41 -3.06
CA GLU A 174 3.94 9.64 -1.84
C GLU A 174 2.57 9.92 -1.20
N ALA A 175 1.99 8.86 -0.65
CA ALA A 175 0.84 8.97 0.23
C ALA A 175 1.31 9.31 1.64
N SER A 176 0.60 10.24 2.29
CA SER A 176 0.81 10.57 3.70
C SER A 176 -0.16 9.83 4.62
N CYS A 177 -1.33 9.48 4.11
CA CYS A 177 -2.30 8.64 4.78
C CYS A 177 -3.15 7.90 3.76
N ILE A 178 -3.72 6.78 4.19
CA ILE A 178 -4.63 5.95 3.42
C ILE A 178 -5.73 5.49 4.37
N VAL A 179 -6.98 5.63 3.95
CA VAL A 179 -8.13 5.27 4.77
C VAL A 179 -9.18 4.62 3.88
N LEU A 180 -9.63 3.44 4.28
CA LEU A 180 -10.80 2.80 3.72
C LEU A 180 -12.05 3.46 4.34
N LEU A 181 -12.88 4.12 3.52
CA LEU A 181 -14.10 4.78 4.01
C LEU A 181 -15.26 3.79 4.16
N ASN A 182 -15.29 2.81 3.28
CA ASN A 182 -16.28 1.74 3.11
C ASN A 182 -15.64 0.65 2.24
N ASN A 183 -16.29 -0.49 2.06
CA ASN A 183 -15.69 -1.65 1.38
C ASN A 183 -15.38 -1.45 -0.12
N GLU A 184 -15.71 -0.28 -0.68
CA GLU A 184 -15.50 0.03 -2.10
C GLU A 184 -14.72 1.32 -2.34
N GLN A 185 -14.57 2.22 -1.34
CA GLN A 185 -13.91 3.51 -1.54
C GLN A 185 -12.71 3.70 -0.60
N LEU A 186 -11.64 4.19 -1.22
CA LEU A 186 -10.34 4.38 -0.64
C LEU A 186 -9.94 5.84 -0.77
N PHE A 187 -9.76 6.52 0.36
CA PHE A 187 -9.20 7.86 0.38
C PHE A 187 -7.68 7.78 0.58
N ILE A 188 -6.94 8.41 -0.31
CA ILE A 188 -5.49 8.52 -0.23
C ILE A 188 -5.11 10.00 -0.13
N GLY A 189 -4.60 10.37 1.05
CA GLY A 189 -4.18 11.73 1.33
C GLY A 189 -2.70 11.94 1.02
N SER A 190 -2.38 12.98 0.26
CA SER A 190 -0.99 13.38 0.01
C SER A 190 -0.71 14.77 0.58
N LYS A 191 0.45 14.94 1.22
CA LYS A 191 0.94 16.25 1.68
C LYS A 191 1.55 17.10 0.57
N VAL A 192 1.88 16.45 -0.53
CA VAL A 192 2.73 16.99 -1.61
C VAL A 192 1.94 17.16 -2.91
N SER A 193 0.82 16.47 -3.03
CA SER A 193 -0.03 16.47 -4.20
C SER A 193 -1.50 16.47 -3.81
N ASN A 194 -2.38 16.54 -4.81
CA ASN A 194 -3.81 16.42 -4.56
C ASN A 194 -4.12 15.08 -3.89
N SER A 195 -5.02 15.10 -2.93
CA SER A 195 -5.53 13.87 -2.32
C SER A 195 -6.60 13.29 -3.24
N VAL A 196 -6.68 11.97 -3.33
CA VAL A 196 -7.59 11.28 -4.25
C VAL A 196 -8.55 10.38 -3.49
N LEU A 197 -9.79 10.32 -3.96
CA LEU A 197 -10.77 9.34 -3.56
C LEU A 197 -10.91 8.36 -4.72
N LEU A 198 -10.55 7.10 -4.47
CA LEU A 198 -10.61 6.02 -5.44
C LEU A 198 -11.74 5.08 -5.07
N GLU A 199 -12.45 4.57 -6.06
CA GLU A 199 -13.25 3.36 -5.95
C GLU A 199 -12.35 2.18 -6.37
N TRP A 200 -12.36 1.10 -5.61
CA TRP A 200 -11.58 -0.10 -5.93
C TRP A 200 -12.51 -1.31 -6.02
N LYS A 201 -12.24 -2.19 -6.99
CA LYS A 201 -12.95 -3.46 -7.18
C LYS A 201 -11.96 -4.51 -7.66
N ARG A 202 -12.24 -5.77 -7.34
CA ARG A 202 -11.45 -6.89 -7.87
C ARG A 202 -11.90 -7.20 -9.29
N GLN A 203 -10.96 -7.50 -10.19
CA GLN A 203 -11.29 -7.90 -11.56
C GLN A 203 -12.28 -9.08 -11.62
N SER A 204 -12.19 -10.03 -10.68
CA SER A 204 -13.13 -11.16 -10.61
C SER A 204 -14.57 -10.73 -10.32
N GLU A 205 -14.78 -9.77 -9.40
CA GLU A 205 -16.11 -9.25 -9.10
C GLU A 205 -16.70 -8.46 -10.26
N ILE A 206 -15.84 -7.74 -11.00
CA ILE A 206 -16.22 -7.04 -12.22
C ILE A 206 -16.65 -8.08 -13.27
N ALA A 207 -15.85 -9.12 -13.50
CA ALA A 207 -16.16 -10.19 -14.44
C ALA A 207 -17.47 -10.92 -14.09
N GLU A 208 -17.71 -11.26 -12.83
CA GLU A 208 -18.96 -11.92 -12.40
C GLU A 208 -20.19 -11.03 -12.63
N LYS A 209 -20.09 -9.72 -12.37
CA LYS A 209 -21.17 -8.78 -12.69
C LYS A 209 -21.41 -8.68 -14.19
N LEU A 210 -20.35 -8.64 -15.00
CA LEU A 210 -20.45 -8.62 -16.46
C LEU A 210 -21.07 -9.91 -17.01
N LEU A 211 -20.78 -11.07 -16.41
CA LEU A 211 -21.31 -12.37 -16.84
C LEU A 211 -22.75 -12.63 -16.38
N SER A 212 -23.17 -12.03 -15.25
CA SER A 212 -24.52 -12.22 -14.69
C SER A 212 -25.59 -11.31 -15.30
N GLU A 213 -25.21 -10.16 -15.84
CA GLU A 213 -26.13 -9.26 -16.52
C GLU A 213 -26.17 -9.50 -18.04
N PRO A 214 -27.34 -9.74 -18.66
CA PRO A 214 -27.45 -9.87 -20.11
C PRO A 214 -27.33 -8.48 -20.76
N ARG A 215 -26.10 -8.00 -20.94
CA ARG A 215 -25.79 -6.76 -21.66
C ARG A 215 -24.85 -7.04 -22.83
N VAL A 216 -24.83 -6.12 -23.79
CA VAL A 216 -23.81 -6.11 -24.84
C VAL A 216 -22.48 -5.81 -24.18
N ILE A 217 -21.56 -6.78 -24.20
CA ILE A 217 -20.19 -6.64 -23.68
C ILE A 217 -19.46 -5.67 -24.60
N PHE A 218 -19.07 -4.50 -24.06
CA PHE A 218 -18.29 -3.51 -24.79
C PHE A 218 -16.82 -3.93 -24.88
N ASP A 219 -16.04 -3.31 -25.77
CA ASP A 219 -14.62 -3.68 -25.96
C ASP A 219 -13.80 -3.54 -24.67
N GLU A 220 -14.10 -2.55 -23.81
CA GLU A 220 -13.43 -2.40 -22.50
C GLU A 220 -13.74 -3.56 -21.55
N ASP A 221 -14.97 -4.09 -21.57
CA ASP A 221 -15.37 -5.24 -20.75
C ASP A 221 -14.73 -6.54 -21.25
N ARG A 222 -14.49 -6.65 -22.57
CA ARG A 222 -13.76 -7.78 -23.16
C ARG A 222 -12.30 -7.80 -22.74
N GLU A 223 -11.64 -6.65 -22.63
CA GLU A 223 -10.25 -6.58 -22.14
C GLU A 223 -10.16 -7.14 -20.71
N VAL A 224 -11.07 -6.77 -19.81
CA VAL A 224 -11.09 -7.30 -18.43
C VAL A 224 -11.33 -8.81 -18.39
N LEU A 225 -12.23 -9.33 -19.22
CA LEU A 225 -12.49 -10.76 -19.31
C LEU A 225 -11.31 -11.52 -19.91
N ASN A 226 -10.67 -10.98 -20.94
CA ASN A 226 -9.50 -11.58 -21.58
C ASN A 226 -8.27 -11.58 -20.65
N ASP A 227 -8.04 -10.50 -19.89
CA ASP A 227 -6.97 -10.44 -18.89
C ASP A 227 -7.15 -11.50 -17.80
N LEU A 228 -8.40 -11.72 -17.36
CA LEU A 228 -8.69 -12.63 -16.28
C LEU A 228 -8.76 -14.10 -16.72
N TYR A 229 -9.25 -14.39 -17.93
CA TYR A 229 -9.52 -15.75 -18.38
C TYR A 229 -8.72 -16.20 -19.62
N GLY A 230 -7.97 -15.30 -20.27
CA GLY A 230 -7.21 -15.57 -21.49
C GLY A 230 -7.99 -15.33 -22.78
N GLU A 231 -7.27 -15.26 -23.92
CA GLU A 231 -7.82 -14.93 -25.24
C GLU A 231 -8.79 -15.99 -25.83
N ASP A 232 -8.91 -17.17 -25.22
CA ASP A 232 -9.73 -18.29 -25.72
C ASP A 232 -11.19 -18.25 -25.21
N PHE A 233 -11.84 -17.09 -25.20
CA PHE A 233 -13.23 -16.96 -24.74
C PHE A 233 -14.29 -17.27 -25.82
N ASP A 234 -13.95 -18.15 -26.76
CA ASP A 234 -14.89 -18.72 -27.74
C ASP A 234 -15.38 -20.10 -27.24
N ILE A 235 -16.34 -20.06 -26.31
CA ILE A 235 -17.27 -21.17 -25.97
C ILE A 235 -16.61 -22.39 -25.29
N VAL A 236 -17.15 -22.74 -24.10
CA VAL A 236 -17.17 -24.05 -23.39
C VAL A 236 -16.46 -24.10 -22.02
N ASP A 237 -17.28 -24.47 -21.02
CA ASP A 237 -17.00 -24.98 -19.66
C ASP A 237 -16.20 -24.11 -18.66
N THR A 238 -16.98 -23.22 -18.04
CA THR A 238 -16.72 -22.28 -16.95
C THR A 238 -16.18 -22.89 -15.64
N SER A 239 -15.97 -24.20 -15.55
CA SER A 239 -15.55 -24.87 -14.31
C SER A 239 -14.04 -25.12 -14.21
N SER A 240 -13.30 -25.03 -15.31
CA SER A 240 -11.88 -25.44 -15.37
C SER A 240 -10.87 -24.27 -15.39
N ILE A 241 -11.33 -23.04 -15.67
CA ILE A 241 -10.47 -21.85 -15.79
C ILE A 241 -10.20 -21.19 -14.41
N LEU A 242 -11.02 -21.50 -13.40
CA LEU A 242 -10.92 -20.98 -12.03
C LEU A 242 -9.62 -21.33 -11.27
N GLN A 243 -8.74 -22.16 -11.85
CA GLN A 243 -7.52 -22.64 -11.18
C GLN A 243 -6.21 -22.11 -11.77
N ARG A 244 -6.23 -21.37 -12.88
CA ARG A 244 -4.98 -21.07 -13.64
C ARG A 244 -4.42 -19.67 -13.50
N ASN A 245 -5.22 -18.67 -13.14
CA ASN A 245 -4.72 -17.30 -12.95
C ASN A 245 -4.68 -16.95 -11.46
N GLY A 246 -3.59 -16.29 -11.04
CA GLY A 246 -3.09 -16.21 -9.67
C GLY A 246 -4.13 -16.01 -8.58
N VAL A 247 -3.89 -16.68 -7.45
CA VAL A 247 -4.73 -16.79 -6.24
C VAL A 247 -5.19 -15.42 -5.66
N PHE A 248 -4.64 -14.31 -6.13
CA PHE A 248 -5.05 -12.94 -5.81
C PHE A 248 -5.40 -12.24 -7.13
N GLY A 249 -6.69 -11.97 -7.35
CA GLY A 249 -7.13 -11.30 -8.57
C GLY A 249 -6.69 -9.84 -8.55
N ASP A 250 -6.41 -9.31 -9.73
CA ASP A 250 -5.92 -7.94 -9.85
C ASP A 250 -6.97 -6.94 -9.39
N ILE A 251 -6.50 -5.90 -8.70
CA ILE A 251 -7.35 -4.81 -8.21
C ILE A 251 -7.39 -3.73 -9.28
N GLN A 252 -8.59 -3.34 -9.68
CA GLN A 252 -8.80 -2.17 -10.52
C GLN A 252 -9.25 -0.99 -9.67
N PHE A 253 -8.75 0.19 -10.05
CA PHE A 253 -9.08 1.45 -9.41
C PHE A 253 -9.77 2.37 -10.40
N ARG A 254 -10.73 3.13 -9.89
CA ARG A 254 -11.40 4.21 -10.61
C ARG A 254 -11.32 5.48 -9.78
N LEU A 255 -10.93 6.59 -10.40
CA LEU A 255 -10.96 7.89 -9.73
C LEU A 255 -12.42 8.32 -9.52
N PHE A 256 -12.78 8.58 -8.26
CA PHE A 256 -14.10 9.08 -7.88
C PHE A 256 -14.07 10.60 -7.69
N ASP A 257 -13.13 11.09 -6.88
CA ASP A 257 -12.96 12.53 -6.61
C ASP A 257 -11.49 12.88 -6.34
N THR A 258 -11.16 14.17 -6.43
CA THR A 258 -9.83 14.71 -6.16
C THR A 258 -9.94 15.97 -5.31
N LEU A 259 -9.36 15.92 -4.12
CA LEU A 259 -9.24 17.06 -3.23
C LEU A 259 -7.93 17.82 -3.53
N TYR A 260 -8.10 19.05 -4.01
CA TYR A 260 -6.98 19.90 -4.37
C TYR A 260 -6.15 20.32 -3.15
N SER A 261 -4.83 20.27 -3.28
CA SER A 261 -3.88 20.66 -2.24
C SER A 261 -2.78 21.55 -2.81
N CYS A 262 -2.52 22.68 -2.15
CA CYS A 262 -1.43 23.62 -2.50
C CYS A 262 -0.13 23.32 -1.75
N GLY A 263 0.07 22.11 -1.23
CA GLY A 263 1.25 21.76 -0.43
C GLY A 263 2.37 21.11 -1.25
N PRO A 264 3.64 21.11 -0.76
CA PRO A 264 4.28 22.16 0.03
C PRO A 264 4.51 23.43 -0.80
N ILE A 265 4.40 24.60 -0.17
CA ILE A 265 4.79 25.87 -0.81
C ILE A 265 6.31 26.01 -0.67
N VAL A 266 7.01 25.97 -1.81
CA VAL A 266 8.48 26.09 -1.87
C VAL A 266 8.89 27.56 -1.85
N ASP A 267 8.18 28.39 -2.61
CA ASP A 267 8.44 29.82 -2.72
C ASP A 267 7.15 30.58 -3.08
N MET A 268 7.11 31.88 -2.78
CA MET A 268 5.98 32.74 -3.06
C MET A 268 6.42 34.14 -3.52
N THR A 269 5.69 34.71 -4.48
CA THR A 269 5.92 36.07 -4.97
C THR A 269 4.60 36.76 -5.30
N ILE A 270 4.60 38.09 -5.30
CA ILE A 270 3.41 38.90 -5.55
C ILE A 270 3.56 39.59 -6.90
N GLY A 271 2.54 39.48 -7.75
CA GLY A 271 2.48 40.10 -9.07
C GLY A 271 1.27 40.99 -9.23
N ARG A 272 1.28 41.86 -10.24
CA ARG A 272 0.07 42.60 -10.63
C ARG A 272 -0.89 41.66 -11.35
N SER A 273 -2.16 41.71 -10.99
CA SER A 273 -3.19 40.92 -11.65
C SER A 273 -3.38 41.34 -13.10
N PHE A 274 -3.46 40.39 -14.03
CA PHE A 274 -3.73 40.68 -15.45
C PHE A 274 -5.12 41.33 -15.65
N LEU A 275 -6.05 41.08 -14.72
CA LEU A 275 -7.43 41.57 -14.78
C LEU A 275 -7.59 43.00 -14.22
N SER A 276 -6.51 43.70 -13.86
CA SER A 276 -6.61 45.09 -13.41
C SER A 276 -7.05 46.00 -14.57
N TYR A 277 -8.35 46.17 -14.73
CA TYR A 277 -8.95 47.20 -15.58
C TYR A 277 -9.32 48.39 -14.69
N MET A 278 -8.80 49.57 -15.02
CA MET A 278 -9.11 50.86 -14.39
C MET A 278 -8.79 50.97 -12.88
N ASP A 279 -7.61 51.50 -12.55
CA ASP A 279 -7.21 52.08 -11.24
C ASP A 279 -7.40 51.25 -9.95
N GLN A 280 -7.68 49.95 -10.05
CA GLN A 280 -7.61 49.04 -8.90
C GLN A 280 -6.25 48.34 -8.86
N TYR A 281 -5.47 48.58 -7.79
CA TYR A 281 -4.24 47.86 -7.48
C TYR A 281 -4.56 46.45 -6.97
N VAL A 282 -5.02 45.57 -7.87
CA VAL A 282 -5.23 44.15 -7.58
C VAL A 282 -3.90 43.41 -7.74
N LEU A 283 -3.46 42.75 -6.68
CA LEU A 283 -2.25 41.95 -6.65
C LEU A 283 -2.63 40.46 -6.53
N ASP A 284 -2.00 39.63 -7.35
CA ASP A 284 -2.16 38.18 -7.29
C ASP A 284 -0.94 37.60 -6.56
N LEU A 285 -1.16 36.63 -5.67
CA LEU A 285 -0.10 35.87 -5.02
C LEU A 285 0.20 34.62 -5.85
N VAL A 286 1.42 34.50 -6.33
CA VAL A 286 1.91 33.35 -7.10
C VAL A 286 2.77 32.49 -6.19
N VAL A 287 2.45 31.21 -6.07
CA VAL A 287 3.20 30.25 -5.26
C VAL A 287 3.72 29.10 -6.11
N ALA A 288 4.94 28.66 -5.84
CA ALA A 288 5.48 27.40 -6.34
C ALA A 288 5.12 26.27 -5.37
N THR A 289 4.38 25.28 -5.85
CA THR A 289 3.78 24.21 -5.04
C THR A 289 4.19 22.82 -5.51
N GLY A 290 4.17 21.83 -4.61
CA GLY A 290 4.42 20.43 -4.91
C GLY A 290 5.91 20.04 -4.88
N LYS A 291 6.20 18.79 -5.25
CA LYS A 291 7.56 18.22 -5.31
C LYS A 291 7.66 17.23 -6.47
N ASN A 292 8.84 17.12 -7.08
CA ASN A 292 9.11 16.17 -8.18
C ASN A 292 8.06 16.29 -9.31
N ARG A 293 7.41 15.18 -9.68
CA ARG A 293 6.40 15.09 -10.74
C ARG A 293 5.10 15.86 -10.45
N THR A 294 4.93 16.36 -9.22
CA THR A 294 3.73 17.11 -8.78
C THR A 294 3.97 18.61 -8.65
N GLY A 295 5.14 19.09 -9.08
CA GLY A 295 5.46 20.51 -9.12
C GLY A 295 4.46 21.28 -9.98
N SER A 296 3.91 22.35 -9.41
CA SER A 296 2.90 23.22 -10.01
C SER A 296 3.10 24.66 -9.57
N VAL A 297 2.48 25.60 -10.28
CA VAL A 297 2.40 27.00 -9.86
C VAL A 297 0.93 27.31 -9.62
N SER A 298 0.63 27.78 -8.41
CA SER A 298 -0.74 28.13 -8.01
C SER A 298 -0.84 29.65 -7.87
N ILE A 299 -1.92 30.23 -8.42
CA ILE A 299 -2.15 31.68 -8.39
C ILE A 299 -3.38 31.93 -7.55
N PHE A 300 -3.20 32.63 -6.43
CA PHE A 300 -4.29 33.11 -5.59
C PHE A 300 -4.63 34.54 -6.00
N LYS A 301 -5.92 34.75 -6.29
CA LYS A 301 -6.51 36.03 -6.67
C LYS A 301 -7.42 36.53 -5.55
#